data_AF-A0A8D2FIX7-F1
#
_entry.id   AF-A0A8D2FIX7-F1
#
_cell.length_a   1.000
_cell.length_b   1.000
_cell.length_c   1.000
_cell.angle_alpha   90.00
_cell.angle_beta   90.00
_cell.angle_gamma   90.00
#
_symmetry.space_group_name_H-M   'P 1'
#
loop_
_entity.id
_entity.type
_entity.pdbx_description
1 polymer ?
#
loop_
_entity_poly.entity_id
_entity_poly.type
_entity_poly.pdbx_seq_one_letter_code
_entity_poly.pdbx_strand_id
1 'polypeptide(L)'
;MKSVTEQGAELSNEERNLLSVAYKNVIGSRRSSWRVVSSIELTEAESKVFYLKMKGDYYHYLAEVATGDDKKGTVDQSQQAYQEAFEISKKEMQPTHPIRLGLALNFSVFYYEILNSPEKACSLAKSAFDEAIAELDTLSEGSYKDSTVIMQLLRDNLTLWTSDTQGGEAEAGEGGEN
;
A
#
# COMPACT_ATOMS: atom_id res chain seq x y z
N MET A 1 -4.24 -44.37 -12.76
CA MET A 1 -4.80 -43.98 -11.45
C MET A 1 -6.27 -43.58 -11.51
N LYS A 2 -6.68 -42.63 -12.36
CA LYS A 2 -8.12 -42.28 -12.49
C LYS A 2 -9.02 -43.48 -12.82
N SER A 3 -8.61 -44.31 -13.77
CA SER A 3 -9.31 -45.56 -14.12
C SER A 3 -9.32 -46.63 -13.02
N VAL A 4 -8.33 -46.62 -12.11
CA VAL A 4 -8.23 -47.56 -10.98
C VAL A 4 -9.15 -47.10 -9.84
N THR A 5 -9.24 -45.80 -9.60
CA THR A 5 -10.17 -45.21 -8.62
C THR A 5 -11.63 -45.30 -9.04
N GLU A 6 -11.92 -45.39 -10.34
CA GLU A 6 -13.28 -45.48 -10.89
C GLU A 6 -13.88 -46.90 -10.84
N GLN A 7 -13.07 -47.93 -10.52
CA GLN A 7 -13.55 -49.32 -10.39
C GLN A 7 -14.29 -49.60 -9.07
N GLY A 8 -14.35 -48.63 -8.15
CA GLY A 8 -15.10 -48.72 -6.89
C GLY A 8 -14.53 -49.69 -5.83
N ALA A 9 -13.46 -50.41 -6.16
CA ALA A 9 -12.75 -51.27 -5.22
C ALA A 9 -11.84 -50.46 -4.28
N GLU A 10 -11.61 -51.00 -3.07
CA GLU A 10 -10.75 -50.36 -2.08
C GLU A 10 -9.29 -50.39 -2.56
N LEU A 11 -8.64 -49.21 -2.61
CA LEU A 11 -7.26 -49.10 -3.09
C LEU A 11 -6.28 -49.76 -2.11
N SER A 12 -5.31 -50.50 -2.64
CA SER A 12 -4.16 -50.97 -1.88
C SER A 12 -3.24 -49.82 -1.43
N ASN A 13 -2.34 -50.10 -0.48
CA ASN A 13 -1.36 -49.10 -0.02
C ASN A 13 -0.48 -48.57 -1.16
N GLU A 14 -0.11 -49.42 -2.12
CA GLU A 14 0.71 -49.08 -3.27
C GLU A 14 -0.04 -48.15 -4.24
N GLU A 15 -1.30 -48.46 -4.52
CA GLU A 15 -2.17 -47.64 -5.37
C GLU A 15 -2.47 -46.28 -4.74
N ARG A 16 -2.66 -46.21 -3.41
CA ARG A 16 -2.83 -44.92 -2.71
C ARG A 16 -1.56 -44.06 -2.81
N ASN A 17 -0.39 -44.66 -2.66
CA ASN A 17 0.88 -43.94 -2.84
C ASN A 17 1.05 -43.44 -4.28
N LEU A 18 0.78 -44.28 -5.28
CA LEU A 18 0.84 -43.91 -6.69
C LEU A 18 -0.16 -42.79 -7.03
N LEU A 19 -1.38 -42.84 -6.48
CA LEU A 19 -2.38 -41.78 -6.64
C LEU A 19 -1.90 -40.46 -6.04
N SER A 20 -1.36 -40.50 -4.81
CA SER A 20 -0.84 -39.33 -4.10
C SER A 20 0.33 -38.69 -4.87
N VAL A 21 1.28 -39.50 -5.33
CA VAL A 21 2.43 -39.03 -6.13
C VAL A 21 1.95 -38.42 -7.45
N ALA A 22 1.03 -39.09 -8.16
CA ALA A 22 0.47 -38.58 -9.41
C ALA A 22 -0.23 -37.22 -9.20
N TYR A 23 -1.07 -37.10 -8.17
CA TYR A 23 -1.73 -35.83 -7.83
C TYR A 23 -0.73 -34.74 -7.45
N LYS A 24 0.22 -35.05 -6.56
CA LYS A 24 1.25 -34.11 -6.08
C LYS A 24 2.09 -33.55 -7.23
N ASN A 25 2.45 -34.39 -8.20
CA ASN A 25 3.21 -33.97 -9.36
C ASN A 25 2.39 -33.06 -10.28
N VAL A 26 1.11 -33.36 -10.51
CA VAL A 26 0.21 -32.54 -11.35
C VAL A 26 -0.09 -31.18 -10.72
N ILE A 27 -0.38 -31.13 -9.41
CA ILE A 27 -0.65 -29.87 -8.72
C ILE A 27 0.64 -29.07 -8.45
N GLY A 28 1.76 -29.75 -8.25
CA GLY A 28 3.05 -29.13 -7.95
C GLY A 28 3.54 -28.24 -9.10
N SER A 29 3.44 -28.73 -10.34
CA SER A 29 3.78 -27.95 -11.53
C SER A 29 2.87 -26.72 -11.71
N ARG A 30 1.56 -26.88 -11.47
CA ARG A 30 0.59 -25.77 -11.51
C ARG A 30 0.85 -24.72 -10.44
N ARG A 31 1.12 -25.14 -9.19
CA ARG A 31 1.49 -24.23 -8.09
C ARG A 31 2.79 -23.49 -8.36
N SER A 32 3.77 -24.16 -8.98
CA SER A 32 5.02 -23.51 -9.39
C SER A 32 4.77 -22.47 -10.47
N SER A 33 3.98 -22.82 -11.50
CA SER A 33 3.63 -21.90 -12.58
C SER A 33 2.84 -20.69 -12.07
N TRP A 34 1.88 -20.93 -11.16
CA TRP A 34 1.10 -19.87 -10.51
C TRP A 34 1.98 -18.90 -9.72
N ARG A 35 2.98 -19.40 -8.98
CA ARG A 35 3.93 -18.53 -8.27
C ARG A 35 4.74 -17.63 -9.22
N VAL A 36 5.16 -18.16 -10.37
CA VAL A 36 5.89 -17.38 -11.37
C VAL A 36 4.98 -16.31 -11.98
N VAL A 37 3.77 -16.68 -12.43
CA VAL A 37 2.80 -15.73 -13.00
C VAL A 37 2.46 -14.64 -11.98
N SER A 38 2.11 -15.03 -10.75
CA SER A 38 1.80 -14.09 -9.67
C SER A 38 2.99 -13.17 -9.34
N SER A 39 4.23 -13.68 -9.36
CA SER A 39 5.40 -12.82 -9.16
C SER A 39 5.59 -11.79 -10.27
N ILE A 40 5.28 -12.14 -11.52
CA ILE A 40 5.37 -11.22 -12.66
C ILE A 40 4.29 -10.14 -12.54
N GLU A 41 3.05 -10.52 -12.26
CA GLU A 41 1.93 -9.57 -12.04
C GLU A 41 2.25 -8.59 -10.91
N LEU A 42 2.81 -9.07 -9.80
CA LEU A 42 3.26 -8.23 -8.69
C LEU A 42 4.35 -7.24 -9.12
N THR A 43 5.36 -7.68 -9.86
CA THR A 43 6.44 -6.77 -10.34
C THR A 43 5.92 -5.71 -11.31
N GLU A 44 4.91 -6.02 -12.12
CA GLU A 44 4.26 -5.07 -13.01
C GLU A 44 3.46 -4.02 -12.21
N ALA A 45 2.70 -4.47 -11.21
CA ALA A 45 1.96 -3.59 -10.31
C ALA A 45 2.91 -2.68 -9.50
N GLU A 46 3.97 -3.23 -8.91
CA GLU A 46 5.02 -2.48 -8.20
C GLU A 46 5.61 -1.38 -9.08
N SER A 47 6.00 -1.72 -10.31
CA SER A 47 6.57 -0.77 -11.27
C SER A 47 5.57 0.34 -11.61
N LYS A 48 4.31 -0.02 -11.89
CA LYS A 48 3.25 0.93 -12.23
C LYS A 48 2.97 1.90 -11.07
N VAL A 49 2.84 1.37 -9.85
CA VAL A 49 2.63 2.18 -8.64
C VAL A 49 3.82 3.10 -8.40
N PHE A 50 5.06 2.61 -8.58
CA PHE A 50 6.26 3.42 -8.45
C PHE A 50 6.28 4.61 -9.41
N TYR A 51 6.01 4.41 -10.70
CA TYR A 51 6.00 5.50 -11.67
C TYR A 51 4.85 6.48 -11.46
N LEU A 52 3.66 6.00 -11.09
CA LEU A 52 2.52 6.87 -10.78
C LEU A 52 2.79 7.70 -9.51
N LYS A 53 3.38 7.09 -8.48
CA LYS A 53 3.86 7.80 -7.28
C LYS A 53 4.85 8.91 -7.68
N MET A 54 5.87 8.57 -8.46
CA MET A 54 6.84 9.57 -8.93
C MET A 54 6.18 10.70 -9.72
N LYS A 55 5.22 10.36 -10.61
CA LYS A 55 4.43 11.36 -11.35
C LYS A 55 3.69 12.29 -10.37
N GLY A 56 3.04 11.74 -9.35
CA GLY A 56 2.40 12.52 -8.28
C GLY A 56 3.40 13.43 -7.56
N ASP A 57 4.55 12.90 -7.15
CA ASP A 57 5.62 13.66 -6.49
C ASP A 57 6.11 14.84 -7.33
N TYR A 58 6.31 14.66 -8.65
CA TYR A 58 6.71 15.76 -9.53
C TYR A 58 5.64 16.84 -9.67
N TYR A 59 4.37 16.47 -9.79
CA TYR A 59 3.28 17.44 -9.84
C TYR A 59 3.06 18.13 -8.50
N HIS A 60 3.30 17.44 -7.39
CA HIS A 60 3.34 18.02 -6.05
C HIS A 60 4.37 19.15 -5.99
N TYR A 61 5.63 18.89 -6.33
CA TYR A 61 6.68 19.93 -6.33
C TYR A 61 6.36 21.08 -7.29
N LEU A 62 5.72 20.80 -8.43
CA LEU A 62 5.25 21.86 -9.33
C LEU A 62 4.13 22.70 -8.70
N ALA A 63 3.22 22.08 -7.95
CA ALA A 63 2.12 22.77 -7.29
C ALA A 63 2.58 23.70 -6.15
N GLU A 64 3.72 23.43 -5.53
CA GLU A 64 4.34 24.31 -4.53
C GLU A 64 4.77 25.66 -5.14
N VAL A 65 5.28 25.64 -6.37
CA VAL A 65 5.81 26.83 -7.06
C VAL A 65 4.82 27.47 -8.03
N ALA A 66 3.78 26.74 -8.44
CA ALA A 66 2.79 27.24 -9.40
C ALA A 66 1.91 28.34 -8.81
N THR A 67 1.49 29.27 -9.65
CA THR A 67 0.59 30.39 -9.30
C THR A 67 -0.55 30.50 -10.31
N GLY A 68 -1.67 31.11 -9.89
CA GLY A 68 -2.82 31.32 -10.77
C GLY A 68 -3.49 30.01 -11.24
N ASP A 69 -3.99 30.01 -12.48
CA ASP A 69 -4.75 28.90 -13.05
C ASP A 69 -3.93 27.62 -13.25
N ASP A 70 -2.62 27.76 -13.47
CA ASP A 70 -1.70 26.62 -13.63
C ASP A 70 -1.60 25.78 -12.35
N LYS A 71 -1.73 26.42 -11.17
CA LYS A 71 -1.68 25.73 -9.88
C LYS A 71 -2.79 24.69 -9.78
N LYS A 72 -4.02 25.04 -10.14
CA LYS A 72 -5.16 24.12 -10.08
C LYS A 72 -4.93 22.90 -10.97
N GLY A 73 -4.46 23.11 -12.20
CA GLY A 73 -4.13 22.02 -13.11
C GLY A 73 -3.06 21.08 -12.56
N THR A 74 -1.99 21.62 -11.96
CA THR A 74 -0.93 20.80 -11.35
C THR A 74 -1.41 20.01 -10.14
N VAL A 75 -2.26 20.61 -9.30
CA VAL A 75 -2.85 19.94 -8.13
C VAL A 75 -3.73 18.78 -8.56
N ASP A 76 -4.60 18.99 -9.55
CA ASP A 76 -5.49 17.94 -10.08
C ASP A 76 -4.69 16.76 -10.67
N GLN A 77 -3.59 17.05 -11.39
CA GLN A 77 -2.71 16.01 -11.94
C GLN A 77 -1.97 15.22 -10.85
N SER A 78 -1.48 15.91 -9.81
CA SER A 78 -0.85 15.24 -8.65
C SER A 78 -1.84 14.31 -7.96
N GLN A 79 -3.04 14.82 -7.65
CA GLN A 79 -4.07 14.05 -6.96
C GLN A 79 -4.51 12.83 -7.78
N GLN A 80 -4.70 12.99 -9.09
CA GLN A 80 -5.07 11.87 -9.95
C GLN A 80 -4.00 10.77 -9.98
N ALA A 81 -2.72 11.16 -10.10
CA ALA A 81 -1.60 10.22 -10.13
C ALA A 81 -1.48 9.43 -8.82
N TYR A 82 -1.57 10.13 -7.67
CA TYR A 82 -1.56 9.47 -6.37
C TYR A 82 -2.77 8.58 -6.14
N GLN A 83 -3.97 9.01 -6.53
CA GLN A 83 -5.18 8.20 -6.37
C GLN A 83 -5.11 6.92 -7.20
N GLU A 84 -4.67 7.00 -8.46
CA GLU A 84 -4.49 5.82 -9.31
C GLU A 84 -3.45 4.86 -8.70
N ALA A 85 -2.30 5.37 -8.26
CA ALA A 85 -1.29 4.57 -7.57
C ALA A 85 -1.85 3.89 -6.32
N PHE A 86 -2.68 4.62 -5.55
CA PHE A 86 -3.21 4.15 -4.28
C PHE A 86 -4.20 3.00 -4.50
N GLU A 87 -5.10 3.12 -5.46
CA GLU A 87 -6.06 2.07 -5.81
C GLU A 87 -5.39 0.78 -6.29
N ILE A 88 -4.31 0.90 -7.09
CA ILE A 88 -3.54 -0.27 -7.55
C ILE A 88 -2.81 -0.89 -6.35
N SER A 89 -2.13 -0.07 -5.54
CA SER A 89 -1.37 -0.56 -4.38
C SER A 89 -2.24 -1.29 -3.35
N LYS A 90 -3.48 -0.84 -3.14
CA LYS A 90 -4.43 -1.49 -2.23
C LYS A 90 -4.85 -2.88 -2.69
N LYS A 91 -4.93 -3.10 -4.01
CA LYS A 91 -5.38 -4.37 -4.60
C LYS A 91 -4.24 -5.37 -4.73
N GLU A 92 -3.07 -4.90 -5.13
CA GLU A 92 -1.98 -5.77 -5.59
C GLU A 92 -0.80 -5.85 -4.60
N MET A 93 -0.74 -5.01 -3.56
CA MET A 93 0.44 -4.92 -2.69
C MET A 93 0.08 -5.09 -1.22
N GLN A 94 0.94 -5.75 -0.46
CA GLN A 94 0.78 -5.90 1.00
C GLN A 94 0.86 -4.53 1.70
N PRO A 95 0.12 -4.30 2.81
CA PRO A 95 0.16 -3.03 3.56
C PRO A 95 1.56 -2.66 4.05
N THR A 96 2.40 -3.65 4.31
CA THR A 96 3.79 -3.48 4.74
C THR A 96 4.76 -3.18 3.61
N HIS A 97 4.33 -3.22 2.34
CA HIS A 97 5.24 -3.04 1.20
C HIS A 97 5.82 -1.61 1.17
N PRO A 98 7.17 -1.43 1.06
CA PRO A 98 7.80 -0.10 1.10
C PRO A 98 7.25 0.91 0.09
N ILE A 99 7.01 0.50 -1.16
CA ILE A 99 6.40 1.38 -2.18
C ILE A 99 4.98 1.85 -1.77
N ARG A 100 4.14 0.96 -1.23
CA ARG A 100 2.77 1.30 -0.78
C ARG A 100 2.80 2.25 0.43
N LEU A 101 3.67 1.96 1.40
CA LEU A 101 3.90 2.84 2.55
C LEU A 101 4.42 4.22 2.13
N GLY A 102 5.42 4.26 1.25
CA GLY A 102 5.99 5.51 0.74
C GLY A 102 4.99 6.32 -0.08
N LEU A 103 4.10 5.66 -0.81
CA LEU A 103 2.97 6.31 -1.47
C LEU A 103 2.01 6.94 -0.46
N ALA A 104 1.60 6.20 0.58
CA ALA A 104 0.71 6.72 1.62
C ALA A 104 1.33 7.91 2.36
N LEU A 105 2.63 7.85 2.65
CA LEU A 105 3.39 8.96 3.22
C LEU A 105 3.31 10.20 2.34
N ASN A 106 3.74 10.11 1.08
CA ASN A 106 3.76 11.27 0.18
C ASN A 106 2.35 11.81 -0.10
N PHE A 107 1.36 10.93 -0.25
CA PHE A 107 0.00 11.35 -0.51
C PHE A 107 -0.64 12.02 0.72
N SER A 108 -0.32 11.58 1.94
CA SER A 108 -0.79 12.25 3.15
C SER A 108 -0.16 13.64 3.31
N VAL A 109 1.14 13.79 3.02
CA VAL A 109 1.80 15.11 2.96
C VAL A 109 1.14 16.02 1.94
N PHE A 110 0.86 15.51 0.73
CA PHE A 110 0.14 16.26 -0.30
C PHE A 110 -1.26 16.74 0.17
N TYR A 111 -2.02 15.88 0.86
CA TYR A 111 -3.29 16.28 1.45
C TYR A 111 -3.14 17.40 2.48
N TYR A 112 -2.06 17.37 3.27
CA TYR A 112 -1.80 18.35 4.31
C TYR A 112 -1.33 19.68 3.72
N GLU A 113 -0.25 19.66 2.94
CA GLU A 113 0.47 20.86 2.47
C GLU A 113 -0.18 21.53 1.27
N ILE A 114 -0.74 20.74 0.34
CA ILE A 114 -1.25 21.28 -0.94
C ILE A 114 -2.76 21.44 -0.93
N LEU A 115 -3.49 20.45 -0.42
CA LEU A 115 -4.95 20.48 -0.37
C LEU A 115 -5.51 21.06 0.92
N ASN A 116 -4.65 21.46 1.87
CA ASN A 116 -5.03 22.02 3.17
C ASN A 116 -6.14 21.22 3.86
N SER A 117 -6.03 19.88 3.80
CA SER A 117 -7.03 18.92 4.27
C SER A 117 -6.42 18.03 5.37
N PRO A 118 -6.12 18.60 6.56
CA PRO A 118 -5.38 17.89 7.61
C PRO A 118 -6.11 16.64 8.12
N GLU A 119 -7.44 16.66 8.18
CA GLU A 119 -8.25 15.49 8.56
C GLU A 119 -8.03 14.30 7.62
N LYS A 120 -8.00 14.55 6.30
CA LYS A 120 -7.75 13.52 5.29
C LYS A 120 -6.31 13.02 5.34
N ALA A 121 -5.35 13.93 5.53
CA ALA A 121 -3.94 13.59 5.69
C ALA A 121 -3.71 12.64 6.88
N CYS A 122 -4.22 13.02 8.05
CA CYS A 122 -4.14 12.23 9.27
C CYS A 122 -4.87 10.89 9.14
N SER A 123 -6.08 10.89 8.56
CA SER A 123 -6.83 9.65 8.32
C SER A 123 -6.07 8.67 7.43
N LEU A 124 -5.49 9.16 6.32
CA LEU A 124 -4.72 8.35 5.39
C LEU A 124 -3.44 7.78 6.04
N ALA A 125 -2.66 8.65 6.70
CA ALA A 125 -1.42 8.24 7.36
C ALA A 125 -1.69 7.23 8.48
N LYS A 126 -2.73 7.45 9.29
CA LYS A 126 -3.14 6.56 10.37
C LYS A 126 -3.61 5.20 9.83
N SER A 127 -4.44 5.19 8.79
CA SER A 127 -4.91 3.93 8.16
C SER A 127 -3.73 3.10 7.66
N ALA A 128 -2.79 3.73 6.93
CA ALA A 128 -1.63 3.04 6.40
C ALA A 128 -0.71 2.49 7.52
N PHE A 129 -0.52 3.26 8.59
CA PHE A 129 0.26 2.82 9.75
C PHE A 129 -0.39 1.64 10.46
N ASP A 130 -1.68 1.73 10.77
CA ASP A 130 -2.42 0.68 11.49
C ASP A 130 -2.50 -0.62 10.67
N GLU A 131 -2.76 -0.52 9.36
CA GLU A 131 -2.76 -1.68 8.45
C GLU A 131 -1.39 -2.36 8.40
N ALA A 132 -0.31 -1.58 8.35
CA ALA A 132 1.05 -2.14 8.33
C ALA A 132 1.46 -2.77 9.67
N ILE A 133 1.03 -2.21 10.80
CA ILE A 133 1.24 -2.81 12.13
C ILE A 133 0.53 -4.17 12.23
N ALA A 134 -0.68 -4.28 11.70
CA ALA A 134 -1.46 -5.53 11.75
C ALA A 134 -0.79 -6.68 11.00
N GLU A 135 0.07 -6.39 10.02
CA GLU A 135 0.73 -7.38 9.17
C GLU A 135 2.26 -7.35 9.27
N LEU A 136 2.82 -6.68 10.28
CA LEU A 136 4.27 -6.48 10.42
C LEU A 136 5.05 -7.81 10.52
N ASP A 137 4.43 -8.82 11.13
CA ASP A 137 5.01 -10.17 11.30
C ASP A 137 5.20 -10.93 9.97
N THR A 138 4.62 -10.44 8.87
CA THR A 138 4.69 -11.07 7.54
C THR A 138 5.87 -10.59 6.69
N LEU A 139 6.61 -9.58 7.15
CA LEU A 139 7.72 -8.98 6.42
C LEU A 139 8.95 -9.89 6.34
N SER A 140 9.55 -9.98 5.15
CA SER A 140 10.89 -10.55 4.99
C SER A 140 11.97 -9.59 5.50
N GLU A 141 13.07 -10.12 6.06
CA GLU A 141 14.21 -9.34 6.58
C GLU A 141 14.72 -8.25 5.61
N GLY A 142 14.74 -8.53 4.30
CA GLY A 142 15.24 -7.59 3.29
C GLY A 142 14.42 -6.29 3.16
N SER A 143 13.11 -6.34 3.38
CA SER A 143 12.21 -5.19 3.26
C SER A 143 11.80 -4.60 4.62
N TYR A 144 12.15 -5.28 5.72
CA TYR A 144 11.77 -4.89 7.07
C TYR A 144 12.34 -3.52 7.45
N LYS A 145 13.62 -3.28 7.14
CA LYS A 145 14.29 -2.01 7.46
C LYS A 145 13.65 -0.83 6.73
N ASP A 146 13.38 -0.96 5.43
CA ASP A 146 12.81 0.13 4.65
C ASP A 146 11.38 0.44 5.08
N SER A 147 10.58 -0.60 5.32
CA SER A 147 9.18 -0.46 5.76
C SER A 147 9.09 0.22 7.13
N THR A 148 9.91 -0.20 8.08
CA THR A 148 9.91 0.37 9.44
C THR A 148 10.38 1.82 9.47
N VAL A 149 11.33 2.21 8.63
CA VAL A 149 11.74 3.62 8.47
C VAL A 149 10.57 4.46 7.98
N ILE A 150 9.83 4.00 6.96
CA ILE A 150 8.68 4.76 6.43
C ILE A 150 7.53 4.83 7.46
N MET A 151 7.26 3.74 8.18
CA MET A 151 6.27 3.73 9.26
C MET A 151 6.61 4.73 10.37
N GLN A 152 7.90 4.87 10.71
CA GLN A 152 8.33 5.89 11.67
C GLN A 152 8.06 7.30 11.14
N LEU A 153 8.33 7.59 9.87
CA LEU A 153 8.02 8.89 9.26
C LEU A 153 6.51 9.19 9.26
N LEU A 154 5.66 8.20 8.98
CA LEU A 154 4.20 8.34 9.10
C LEU A 154 3.78 8.72 10.52
N ARG A 155 4.37 8.06 11.53
CA ARG A 155 4.10 8.34 12.94
C ARG A 155 4.58 9.74 13.35
N ASP A 156 5.75 10.16 12.87
CA ASP A 156 6.31 11.47 13.17
C ASP A 156 5.42 12.58 12.59
N ASN A 157 4.97 12.43 11.33
CA ASN A 157 4.02 13.35 10.70
C ASN A 157 2.69 13.42 11.46
N LEU A 158 2.12 12.27 11.85
CA LEU A 158 0.89 12.25 12.65
C LEU A 158 1.04 12.98 13.98
N THR A 159 2.18 12.82 14.65
CA THR A 159 2.47 13.51 15.92
C THR A 159 2.52 15.02 15.70
N LEU A 160 3.23 15.47 14.67
CA LEU A 160 3.34 16.89 14.31
C LEU A 160 1.97 17.51 13.98
N TRP A 161 1.22 16.87 13.09
CA TRP A 161 -0.06 17.41 12.62
C TRP A 161 -1.14 17.41 13.69
N THR A 162 -1.12 16.43 14.61
CA THR A 162 -2.10 16.39 15.71
C THR A 162 -1.77 17.41 16.81
N SER A 163 -0.50 17.73 17.04
CA SER A 163 -0.13 18.84 17.95
C SER A 163 -0.54 20.20 17.40
N ASP A 164 -0.41 20.43 16.09
CA ASP A 164 -0.80 21.70 15.46
C ASP A 164 -2.32 21.94 15.54
N THR A 165 -3.13 20.89 15.37
CA THR A 165 -4.59 20.99 15.49
C THR A 165 -5.08 21.27 16.92
N GLN A 166 -4.34 20.84 17.96
CA GLN A 166 -4.72 21.08 19.36
C GLN A 166 -4.25 22.45 19.87
N GLY A 167 -3.22 23.05 19.25
CA GLY A 167 -2.75 24.40 19.60
C GLY A 167 -3.65 25.53 19.08
N GLY A 168 -4.43 25.31 18.02
CA GLY A 168 -5.26 26.34 17.39
C GLY A 168 -6.59 26.64 18.09
N GLU A 169 -7.08 25.76 18.96
CA GLU A 169 -8.35 25.98 19.70
C GLU A 169 -8.16 26.78 21.01
N ALA A 170 -6.93 26.96 21.48
CA ALA A 170 -6.64 27.62 22.76
C ALA A 170 -6.56 29.16 22.69
N GLU A 171 -6.46 29.77 21.50
CA GLU A 171 -6.32 31.24 21.36
C GLU A 171 -7.60 31.98 20.95
N ALA A 172 -8.75 31.30 20.82
CA ALA A 172 -10.02 31.92 20.45
C ALA A 172 -10.91 32.33 21.66
N GLY A 173 -10.42 32.20 22.90
CA GLY A 173 -11.23 32.25 24.11
C GLY A 173 -11.08 33.44 25.06
N GLU A 174 -10.13 34.35 24.85
CA GLU A 174 -9.93 35.49 25.77
C GLU A 174 -9.82 36.81 25.00
N GLY A 175 -10.96 37.46 24.77
CA GLY A 175 -10.99 38.74 24.06
C GLY A 175 -12.34 39.42 24.05
N GLY A 176 -12.97 39.58 25.22
CA GLY A 176 -14.14 40.44 25.32
C GLY A 176 -14.80 40.43 26.68
N GLU A 177 -14.45 41.41 27.52
CA GLU A 177 -15.39 42.23 28.28
C GLU A 177 -14.60 43.29 29.06
N ASN A 178 -14.69 44.53 28.57
CA ASN A 178 -14.43 45.77 29.31
C ASN A 178 -15.76 46.52 29.39
#